data_AF-U1HTS6-F1
#
_entry.id   AF-U1HTS6-F1
#
_cell.length_a   1.000
_cell.length_b   1.000
_cell.length_c   1.000
_cell.angle_alpha   90.00
_cell.angle_beta   90.00
_cell.angle_gamma   90.00
#
_symmetry.space_group_name_H-M   'P 1'
#
loop_
_entity.id
_entity.type
_entity.pdbx_description
1 polymer ?
#
loop_
_entity_poly.entity_id
_entity_poly.type
_entity_poly.pdbx_seq_one_letter_code
_entity_poly.pdbx_strand_id
1 'polypeptide(L)'
;MEILMSELGAEESVPWSSPHPEPPSSAGDWFSAGSLQGRGFFSDLGAVRRKPSRADAEPTLSKSCTDKLSIKQVTSLLSFPTYHLIGVTPNAYLSSLILPAMKYSEKGFARAFSRNGRLSAIDEKSLPVGYSFHPFIITPLRKDFELKFPFSKPLATTIAPSSSNPLHPRDKEDPPTKAEQKTKATNLSALYIHHPRSPPHPNDPTTSNPVSETLLNGVHQGHTLTSPSPKKASIISRFRMLQLGRQLARSLLHLSDPPSTTGPDLHAPPRLLLGTADEAVLAGWKGLVAARTYGEAKRAGEIALHRERAKGLVTRVLVAGARAGHAASKHAGSWPRNDADEDWKLPSEEDRSR
;
A
#
# COMPACT_ATOMS: atom_id res chain seq x y z
N MET A 1 5.10 3.05 11.06
CA MET A 1 5.74 2.51 12.29
C MET A 1 5.46 3.39 13.51
N GLU A 2 4.78 4.54 13.33
CA GLU A 2 4.36 5.43 14.41
C GLU A 2 3.34 4.83 15.40
N ILE A 3 2.59 3.82 14.97
CA ILE A 3 1.51 3.20 15.72
C ILE A 3 2.05 2.23 16.79
N LEU A 4 3.26 1.71 16.60
CA LEU A 4 3.86 0.66 17.45
C LEU A 4 4.76 1.22 18.55
N MET A 5 4.90 2.54 18.67
CA MET A 5 5.83 3.14 19.64
C MET A 5 5.47 2.84 21.09
N SER A 6 4.19 2.56 21.39
CA SER A 6 3.75 2.17 22.73
C SER A 6 4.00 0.69 23.07
N GLU A 7 4.50 -0.10 22.12
CA GLU A 7 4.80 -1.53 22.32
C GLU A 7 6.30 -1.82 22.47
N LEU A 8 7.16 -0.82 22.30
CA LEU A 8 8.60 -0.95 22.52
C LEU A 8 8.87 -0.77 24.02
N GLY A 9 9.62 -1.68 24.64
CA GLY A 9 10.04 -1.54 26.04
C GLY A 9 10.83 -0.25 26.26
N ALA A 10 10.94 0.23 27.50
CA ALA A 10 11.60 1.52 27.81
C ALA A 10 12.98 1.68 27.16
N GLU A 11 13.77 0.60 27.11
CA GLU A 11 15.07 0.52 26.44
C GLU A 11 14.98 0.61 24.89
N GLU A 12 13.98 -0.03 24.27
CA GLU A 12 13.76 0.04 22.81
C GLU A 12 13.04 1.32 22.39
N SER A 13 12.61 2.15 23.35
CA SER A 13 11.97 3.45 23.13
C SER A 13 12.96 4.62 23.10
N VAL A 14 14.23 4.37 23.46
CA VAL A 14 15.30 5.37 23.40
C VAL A 14 15.71 5.59 21.94
N PRO A 15 15.70 6.84 21.44
CA PRO A 15 16.22 7.17 20.11
C PRO A 15 17.67 6.70 19.99
N TRP A 16 18.00 5.94 18.94
CA TRP A 16 19.38 5.58 18.67
C TRP A 16 20.17 6.86 18.40
N SER A 17 21.32 7.04 19.06
CA SER A 17 22.24 8.15 18.81
C SER A 17 22.57 8.18 17.31
N SER A 18 22.04 9.17 16.60
CA SER A 18 22.25 9.27 15.15
C SER A 18 23.74 9.54 14.90
N PRO A 19 24.42 8.80 14.00
CA PRO A 19 25.77 9.18 13.61
C PRO A 19 25.71 10.59 13.02
N HIS A 20 26.54 11.49 13.55
CA HIS A 20 26.74 12.82 13.02
C HIS A 20 27.13 12.71 11.54
N PRO A 21 26.46 13.40 10.61
CA PRO A 21 26.87 13.36 9.22
C PRO A 21 28.18 14.15 9.07
N GLU A 22 29.23 13.49 8.59
CA GLU A 22 30.37 14.18 7.99
C GLU A 22 29.89 14.98 6.76
N PRO A 23 30.50 16.14 6.47
CA PRO A 23 30.05 17.00 5.37
C PRO A 23 30.12 16.27 4.02
N PRO A 24 29.13 16.49 3.13
CA PRO A 24 29.02 15.76 1.88
C PRO A 24 30.18 16.10 0.95
N SER A 25 31.01 15.11 0.69
CA SER A 25 31.99 15.15 -0.40
C SER A 25 31.26 14.77 -1.68
N SER A 26 31.08 15.74 -2.58
CA SER A 26 30.51 15.64 -3.94
C SER A 26 28.97 15.62 -4.10
N ALA A 27 28.53 16.45 -5.05
CA ALA A 27 27.15 16.59 -5.48
C ALA A 27 26.73 15.37 -6.32
N GLY A 28 25.96 14.47 -5.72
CA GLY A 28 25.46 13.28 -6.41
C GLY A 28 24.76 12.27 -5.49
N ASP A 29 24.96 12.40 -4.18
CA ASP A 29 24.54 11.36 -3.24
C ASP A 29 23.19 11.67 -2.57
N TRP A 30 22.11 11.45 -3.31
CA TRP A 30 20.71 11.55 -2.83
C TRP A 30 20.40 10.56 -1.69
N PHE A 31 21.34 9.67 -1.36
CA PHE A 31 21.21 8.65 -0.32
C PHE A 31 21.74 9.08 1.05
N SER A 32 22.57 10.12 1.14
CA SER A 32 23.44 10.30 2.32
C SER A 32 23.09 11.46 3.27
N ALA A 33 22.06 12.29 3.02
CA ALA A 33 21.69 13.34 3.97
C ALA A 33 20.18 13.59 4.05
N GLY A 34 19.48 12.83 4.88
CA GLY A 34 18.11 13.19 5.33
C GLY A 34 16.96 12.27 4.90
N SER A 35 17.25 11.09 4.37
CA SER A 35 16.22 10.05 4.18
C SER A 35 16.14 9.19 5.44
N LEU A 36 15.11 9.38 6.29
CA LEU A 36 14.88 8.53 7.47
C LEU A 36 14.59 7.07 7.05
N GLN A 37 15.60 6.22 7.13
CA GLN A 37 15.53 4.80 6.75
C GLN A 37 15.18 3.92 7.95
N GLY A 38 14.19 3.05 7.76
CA GLY A 38 14.02 1.85 8.59
C GLY A 38 13.53 2.04 10.03
N ARG A 39 14.00 1.16 10.92
CA ARG A 39 13.60 1.09 12.33
C ARG A 39 14.38 2.08 13.22
N GLY A 40 15.53 2.58 12.78
CA GLY A 40 16.44 3.39 13.62
C GLY A 40 15.88 4.76 14.03
N PHE A 41 14.98 5.33 13.24
CA PHE A 41 14.36 6.64 13.49
C PHE A 41 12.91 6.48 13.96
N PHE A 42 12.64 5.47 14.80
CA PHE A 42 11.26 5.18 15.19
C PHE A 42 10.66 6.31 16.06
N SER A 43 11.50 7.00 16.83
CA SER A 43 11.24 8.17 17.69
C SER A 43 10.75 9.43 16.96
N ASP A 44 11.07 9.59 15.68
CA ASP A 44 10.85 10.86 14.97
C ASP A 44 9.43 10.97 14.42
N LEU A 45 8.47 11.23 15.32
CA LEU A 45 7.05 11.27 15.01
C LEU A 45 6.71 12.33 13.94
N GLY A 46 5.80 12.01 13.02
CA GLY A 46 5.32 12.95 11.99
C GLY A 46 6.14 12.98 10.71
N ALA A 47 7.26 12.26 10.63
CA ALA A 47 8.09 12.20 9.43
C ALA A 47 7.67 11.10 8.43
N VAL A 48 7.83 11.38 7.14
CA VAL A 48 7.63 10.38 6.06
C VAL A 48 8.76 9.35 6.12
N ARG A 49 8.41 8.07 6.24
CA ARG A 49 9.39 7.00 6.44
C ARG A 49 9.40 5.98 5.32
N ARG A 50 10.60 5.43 5.07
CA ARG A 50 10.81 4.27 4.19
C ARG A 50 10.72 2.98 5.01
N LYS A 51 10.32 1.87 4.38
CA LYS A 51 10.41 0.55 5.01
C LYS A 51 11.88 0.25 5.34
N PRO A 52 12.18 -0.42 6.47
CA PRO A 52 13.51 -0.97 6.70
C PRO A 52 13.82 -1.98 5.58
N SER A 53 14.91 -1.78 4.85
CA SER A 53 15.57 -2.89 4.15
C SER A 53 16.32 -3.73 5.19
N ARG A 54 16.72 -4.95 4.80
CA ARG A 54 17.74 -5.66 5.58
C ARG A 54 19.04 -4.86 5.51
N ALA A 55 19.93 -5.01 6.51
CA ALA A 55 21.22 -4.33 6.52
C ALA A 55 22.07 -4.63 5.26
N ASP A 56 21.87 -5.79 4.65
CA ASP A 56 22.53 -6.26 3.43
C ASP A 56 21.70 -6.04 2.15
N ALA A 57 20.57 -5.32 2.23
CA ALA A 57 19.71 -5.07 1.08
C ALA A 57 19.63 -3.57 0.77
N GLU A 58 19.63 -3.26 -0.52
CA GLU A 58 19.47 -1.89 -1.02
C GLU A 58 18.29 -1.17 -0.35
N PRO A 59 18.46 0.11 0.04
CA PRO A 59 17.41 0.87 0.70
C PRO A 59 16.11 0.91 -0.12
N THR A 60 15.03 0.36 0.42
CA THR A 60 13.75 0.36 -0.31
C THR A 60 13.10 1.74 -0.34
N LEU A 61 12.66 2.21 -1.51
CA LEU A 61 11.87 3.46 -1.66
C LEU A 61 10.42 3.33 -1.17
N SER A 62 10.02 2.11 -0.75
CA SER A 62 8.68 1.81 -0.27
C SER A 62 8.34 2.62 0.97
N LYS A 63 7.22 3.33 0.91
CA LYS A 63 6.66 4.09 2.03
C LYS A 63 6.04 3.16 3.07
N SER A 64 5.92 3.63 4.31
CA SER A 64 5.28 2.87 5.38
C SER A 64 3.80 2.61 5.08
N CYS A 65 3.21 1.55 5.65
CA CYS A 65 1.78 1.27 5.46
C CYS A 65 0.89 2.39 6.04
N THR A 66 1.34 3.04 7.12
CA THR A 66 0.69 4.24 7.68
C THR A 66 0.65 5.37 6.64
N ASP A 67 1.76 5.66 5.97
CA ASP A 67 1.85 6.70 4.92
C ASP A 67 1.01 6.37 3.70
N LYS A 68 1.04 5.10 3.28
CA LYS A 68 0.16 4.63 2.21
C LYS A 68 -1.30 4.83 2.58
N LEU A 69 -1.72 4.43 3.78
CA LEU A 69 -3.11 4.59 4.22
C LEU A 69 -3.53 6.05 4.37
N SER A 70 -2.68 6.93 4.91
CA SER A 70 -3.05 8.35 5.02
C SER A 70 -3.23 9.01 3.67
N ILE A 71 -2.42 8.67 2.67
CA ILE A 71 -2.67 9.14 1.30
C ILE A 71 -4.02 8.64 0.76
N LYS A 72 -4.43 7.43 1.14
CA LYS A 72 -5.70 6.84 0.71
C LYS A 72 -6.92 7.49 1.35
N GLN A 73 -6.76 8.19 2.48
CA GLN A 73 -7.83 9.01 3.06
C GLN A 73 -8.25 10.16 2.14
N VAL A 74 -7.38 10.59 1.22
CA VAL A 74 -7.67 11.68 0.29
C VAL A 74 -7.82 11.19 -1.13
N THR A 75 -6.94 10.27 -1.54
CA THR A 75 -6.83 9.82 -2.93
C THR A 75 -7.69 8.59 -3.25
N SER A 76 -8.52 8.10 -2.32
CA SER A 76 -9.30 6.85 -2.42
C SER A 76 -8.45 5.57 -2.58
N LEU A 77 -9.08 4.42 -2.32
CA LEU A 77 -8.49 3.08 -2.48
C LEU A 77 -8.14 2.76 -3.93
N LEU A 78 -8.86 3.33 -4.90
CA LEU A 78 -8.66 3.10 -6.34
C LEU A 78 -7.22 3.43 -6.74
N SER A 79 -6.44 2.41 -7.07
CA SER A 79 -5.10 2.54 -7.63
C SER A 79 -5.15 2.52 -9.16
N PHE A 80 -4.03 2.85 -9.80
CA PHE A 80 -3.89 2.57 -11.22
C PHE A 80 -4.02 1.05 -11.48
N PRO A 81 -4.71 0.60 -12.54
CA PRO A 81 -5.46 1.38 -13.53
C PRO A 81 -6.93 1.64 -13.18
N THR A 82 -7.42 1.10 -12.07
CA THR A 82 -8.84 1.11 -11.67
C THR A 82 -9.48 2.51 -11.68
N TYR A 83 -8.75 3.56 -11.29
CA TYR A 83 -9.33 4.91 -11.27
C TYR A 83 -9.68 5.46 -12.67
N HIS A 84 -9.17 4.89 -13.76
CA HIS A 84 -9.63 5.23 -15.12
C HIS A 84 -10.99 4.63 -15.45
N LEU A 85 -11.36 3.55 -14.76
CA LEU A 85 -12.54 2.74 -15.07
C LEU A 85 -13.69 3.01 -14.09
N ILE A 86 -13.37 3.44 -12.87
CA ILE A 86 -14.33 3.64 -11.78
C ILE A 86 -14.18 5.06 -11.26
N GLY A 87 -15.29 5.80 -11.32
CA GLY A 87 -15.39 7.14 -10.73
C GLY A 87 -15.17 7.09 -9.21
N VAL A 88 -14.48 8.10 -8.68
CA VAL A 88 -14.27 8.22 -7.23
C VAL A 88 -15.58 8.62 -6.58
N THR A 89 -16.10 7.77 -5.70
CA THR A 89 -17.29 8.00 -4.88
C THR A 89 -16.92 7.81 -3.41
N PRO A 90 -17.79 8.18 -2.44
CA PRO A 90 -17.54 7.88 -1.02
C PRO A 90 -17.26 6.39 -0.73
N ASN A 91 -17.81 5.48 -1.53
CA ASN A 91 -17.59 4.04 -1.41
C ASN A 91 -16.18 3.58 -1.85
N ALA A 92 -15.40 4.47 -2.48
CA ALA A 92 -14.02 4.21 -2.87
C ALA A 92 -13.03 4.43 -1.72
N TYR A 93 -13.49 4.84 -0.54
CA TYR A 93 -12.66 5.13 0.63
C TYR A 93 -12.81 4.04 1.69
N LEU A 94 -11.78 3.90 2.52
CA LEU A 94 -11.86 3.02 3.68
C LEU A 94 -12.86 3.63 4.68
N SER A 95 -13.82 2.84 5.16
CA SER A 95 -14.76 3.27 6.20
C SER A 95 -14.26 2.93 7.61
N SER A 96 -13.61 1.77 7.76
CA SER A 96 -13.10 1.31 9.05
C SER A 96 -11.78 0.54 8.93
N LEU A 97 -11.00 0.56 10.02
CA LEU A 97 -9.79 -0.22 10.22
C LEU A 97 -9.91 -1.00 11.53
N ILE A 98 -9.95 -2.33 11.42
CA ILE A 98 -10.04 -3.24 12.56
C ILE A 98 -8.66 -3.80 12.86
N LEU A 99 -8.30 -3.87 14.15
CA LEU A 99 -6.99 -4.37 14.57
C LEU A 99 -7.06 -5.07 15.94
N PRO A 100 -6.08 -5.94 16.27
CA PRO A 100 -5.95 -6.52 17.60
C PRO A 100 -5.88 -5.44 18.70
N ALA A 101 -6.57 -5.65 19.81
CA ALA A 101 -6.61 -4.72 20.94
C ALA A 101 -5.20 -4.32 21.41
N MET A 102 -4.30 -5.29 21.50
CA MET A 102 -2.91 -5.09 21.95
C MET A 102 -2.10 -4.17 21.02
N LYS A 103 -2.46 -4.10 19.73
CA LYS A 103 -1.78 -3.29 18.71
C LYS A 103 -2.38 -1.87 18.62
N TYR A 104 -3.41 -1.56 19.40
CA TYR A 104 -4.11 -0.29 19.34
C TYR A 104 -3.48 0.74 20.29
N SER A 105 -3.09 1.87 19.71
CA SER A 105 -2.62 3.05 20.42
C SER A 105 -3.47 4.24 20.01
N GLU A 106 -4.43 4.64 20.85
CA GLU A 106 -5.37 5.73 20.55
C GLU A 106 -4.63 6.99 20.07
N LYS A 107 -3.63 7.45 20.83
CA LYS A 107 -2.81 8.63 20.47
C LYS A 107 -2.08 8.45 19.13
N GLY A 108 -1.49 7.27 18.90
CA GLY A 108 -0.74 6.99 17.67
C GLY A 108 -1.63 6.98 16.43
N PHE A 109 -2.80 6.36 16.55
CA PHE A 109 -3.81 6.30 15.51
C PHE A 109 -4.48 7.65 15.25
N ALA A 110 -4.82 8.40 16.31
CA ALA A 110 -5.38 9.75 16.20
C ALA A 110 -4.40 10.68 15.46
N ARG A 111 -3.12 10.67 15.82
CA ARG A 111 -2.10 11.45 15.11
C ARG A 111 -1.97 11.02 13.64
N ALA A 112 -2.01 9.72 13.36
CA ALA A 112 -1.78 9.21 12.01
C ALA A 112 -2.95 9.42 11.04
N PHE A 113 -4.20 9.31 11.50
CA PHE A 113 -5.38 9.21 10.63
C PHE A 113 -6.56 10.09 11.01
N SER A 114 -6.58 10.75 12.17
CA SER A 114 -7.70 11.63 12.51
C SER A 114 -7.65 12.96 11.75
N ARG A 115 -8.78 13.68 11.78
CA ARG A 115 -8.91 15.03 11.21
C ARG A 115 -8.00 16.06 11.88
N ASN A 116 -7.72 15.88 13.16
CA ASN A 116 -6.77 16.71 13.92
C ASN A 116 -5.34 16.14 13.88
N GLY A 117 -5.11 15.09 13.08
CA GLY A 117 -3.83 14.43 12.94
C GLY A 117 -2.91 15.12 11.94
N ARG A 118 -2.00 14.33 11.37
CA ARG A 118 -0.95 14.80 10.45
C ARG A 118 -1.44 15.32 9.09
N LEU A 119 -2.72 15.14 8.77
CA LEU A 119 -3.35 15.72 7.59
C LEU A 119 -4.28 16.90 7.92
N SER A 120 -4.26 17.40 9.16
CA SER A 120 -5.10 18.52 9.61
C SER A 120 -4.92 19.81 8.78
N ALA A 121 -3.72 20.03 8.23
CA ALA A 121 -3.43 21.18 7.39
C ALA A 121 -3.83 21.01 5.91
N ILE A 122 -4.58 19.96 5.56
CA ILE A 122 -5.05 19.79 4.18
C ILE A 122 -6.18 20.80 3.89
N ASP A 123 -5.98 21.61 2.86
CA ASP A 123 -7.05 22.46 2.34
C ASP A 123 -7.94 21.65 1.38
N GLU A 124 -9.08 21.18 1.89
CA GLU A 124 -10.03 20.39 1.09
C GLU A 124 -10.61 21.17 -0.10
N LYS A 125 -10.65 22.51 -0.04
CA LYS A 125 -11.13 23.34 -1.17
C LYS A 125 -10.15 23.35 -2.34
N SER A 126 -8.87 23.07 -2.07
CA SER A 126 -7.84 22.96 -3.10
C SER A 126 -7.78 21.58 -3.77
N LEU A 127 -8.56 20.60 -3.27
CA LEU A 127 -8.58 19.27 -3.83
C LEU A 127 -9.34 19.25 -5.18
N PRO A 128 -8.85 18.48 -6.17
CA PRO A 128 -9.59 18.29 -7.42
C PRO A 128 -10.95 17.64 -7.19
N VAL A 129 -11.88 17.91 -8.10
CA VAL A 129 -13.25 17.36 -8.06
C VAL A 129 -13.22 15.83 -7.89
N GLY A 130 -14.10 15.34 -7.01
CA GLY A 130 -14.21 13.92 -6.66
C GLY A 130 -13.26 13.44 -5.58
N TYR A 131 -12.30 14.26 -5.12
CA TYR A 131 -11.44 13.93 -3.98
C TYR A 131 -11.76 14.80 -2.77
N SER A 132 -11.83 14.18 -1.59
CA SER A 132 -11.95 14.88 -0.30
C SER A 132 -11.23 14.11 0.80
N PHE A 133 -11.10 14.67 2.00
CA PHE A 133 -10.49 13.97 3.13
C PHE A 133 -11.51 13.10 3.87
N HIS A 134 -11.35 11.79 3.76
CA HIS A 134 -12.17 10.76 4.42
C HIS A 134 -11.40 10.09 5.56
N PRO A 135 -11.54 10.56 6.81
CA PRO A 135 -11.12 9.80 7.98
C PRO A 135 -11.94 8.51 8.10
N PHE A 136 -11.34 7.46 8.65
CA PHE A 136 -11.99 6.18 8.88
C PHE A 136 -12.01 5.83 10.36
N ILE A 137 -12.98 5.00 10.74
CA ILE A 137 -13.18 4.57 12.13
C ILE A 137 -12.13 3.50 12.46
N ILE A 138 -11.52 3.62 13.63
CA ILE A 138 -10.53 2.64 14.08
C ILE A 138 -11.14 1.84 15.21
N THR A 139 -11.31 0.54 14.98
CA THR A 139 -12.02 -0.35 15.91
C THR A 139 -11.06 -1.41 16.42
N PRO A 140 -10.53 -1.28 17.65
CA PRO A 140 -9.81 -2.37 18.28
C PRO A 140 -10.78 -3.54 18.50
N LEU A 141 -10.30 -4.76 18.25
CA LEU A 141 -10.97 -5.98 18.69
C LEU A 141 -11.06 -5.99 20.22
N ARG A 142 -11.98 -6.81 20.76
CA ARG A 142 -12.06 -7.00 22.21
C ARG A 142 -10.75 -7.60 22.73
N LYS A 143 -10.37 -7.28 23.98
CA LYS A 143 -9.13 -7.78 24.58
C LYS A 143 -9.12 -9.30 24.76
N ASP A 144 -10.30 -9.88 24.95
CA ASP A 144 -10.54 -11.33 25.05
C ASP A 144 -10.70 -12.01 23.68
N PHE A 145 -10.64 -11.25 22.57
CA PHE A 145 -10.70 -11.83 21.24
C PHE A 145 -9.42 -12.62 20.95
N GLU A 146 -9.56 -13.93 20.95
CA GLU A 146 -8.47 -14.85 20.77
C GLU A 146 -8.03 -14.93 19.30
N LEU A 147 -6.87 -14.34 18.98
CA LEU A 147 -6.23 -14.46 17.67
C LEU A 147 -5.43 -15.76 17.57
N LYS A 148 -6.10 -16.92 17.75
CA LYS A 148 -5.51 -18.22 17.49
C LYS A 148 -5.86 -18.65 16.08
N PHE A 149 -4.84 -18.72 15.23
CA PHE A 149 -4.94 -19.38 13.94
C PHE A 149 -4.41 -20.81 14.11
N PRO A 150 -4.91 -21.81 13.38
CA PRO A 150 -4.45 -23.20 13.50
C PRO A 150 -2.93 -23.36 13.40
N PHE A 151 -2.24 -22.42 12.75
CA PHE A 151 -0.79 -22.40 12.57
C PHE A 151 -0.11 -21.16 13.17
N SER A 152 -0.79 -20.41 14.05
CA SER A 152 -0.15 -19.29 14.75
C SER A 152 0.90 -19.81 15.72
N LYS A 153 2.10 -19.24 15.68
CA LYS A 153 3.12 -19.49 16.71
C LYS A 153 2.55 -19.04 18.07
N PRO A 154 2.70 -19.84 19.14
CA PRO A 154 2.30 -19.42 20.48
C PRO A 154 2.93 -18.06 20.80
N LEU A 155 2.12 -17.11 21.30
CA LEU A 155 2.67 -15.90 21.88
C LEU A 155 3.60 -16.33 23.02
N ALA A 156 4.84 -15.85 23.02
CA ALA A 156 5.80 -16.12 24.08
C ALA A 156 5.42 -15.37 25.37
N THR A 157 4.26 -15.68 25.95
CA THR A 157 3.86 -15.15 27.26
C THR A 157 2.89 -16.12 27.93
N THR A 158 3.43 -17.15 28.56
CA THR A 158 2.97 -17.66 29.87
C THR A 158 4.14 -18.41 30.50
N ILE A 159 5.03 -17.71 31.18
CA ILE A 159 5.79 -18.35 32.26
C ILE A 159 4.75 -18.53 33.36
N ALA A 160 4.25 -19.76 33.54
CA ALA A 160 3.47 -20.10 34.72
C ALA A 160 4.33 -19.85 35.97
N PRO A 161 3.77 -19.34 37.08
CA PRO A 161 4.51 -19.25 38.32
C PRO A 161 4.78 -20.68 38.79
N SER A 162 6.01 -21.17 38.58
CA SER A 162 6.46 -22.41 39.18
C SER A 162 6.43 -22.23 40.70
N SER A 163 5.58 -23.01 41.35
CA SER A 163 5.45 -23.12 42.79
C SER A 163 6.80 -23.12 43.51
N SER A 164 6.90 -22.25 44.50
CA SER A 164 8.00 -22.17 45.46
C SER A 164 8.22 -23.50 46.19
N ASN A 165 9.45 -24.01 46.13
CA ASN A 165 10.05 -24.78 47.22
C ASN A 165 11.38 -24.10 47.59
N PRO A 166 11.54 -23.58 48.83
CA PRO A 166 12.81 -23.04 49.28
C PRO A 166 13.59 -24.12 50.02
N LEU A 167 14.79 -24.46 49.55
CA LEU A 167 15.97 -24.72 50.40
C LEU A 167 17.18 -25.00 49.51
N HIS A 168 18.03 -24.00 49.32
CA HIS A 168 19.50 -24.11 49.39
C HIS A 168 20.14 -22.75 49.03
N PRO A 169 21.03 -22.19 49.87
CA PRO A 169 21.87 -21.08 49.45
C PRO A 169 23.08 -21.67 48.71
N ARG A 170 23.20 -21.37 47.42
CA ARG A 170 24.45 -21.52 46.68
C ARG A 170 24.67 -20.31 45.79
N ASP A 171 25.63 -19.50 46.22
CA ASP A 171 26.34 -18.54 45.40
C ASP A 171 26.88 -19.24 44.15
N LYS A 172 26.45 -18.77 42.97
CA LYS A 172 27.20 -18.71 41.70
C LYS A 172 26.27 -18.26 40.56
N GLU A 173 26.50 -17.01 40.14
CA GLU A 173 26.21 -16.40 38.83
C GLU A 173 25.16 -17.10 37.96
N ASP A 174 23.94 -16.56 37.98
CA ASP A 174 22.88 -16.92 37.05
C ASP A 174 23.30 -16.59 35.59
N PRO A 175 23.13 -17.52 34.63
CA PRO A 175 23.29 -17.21 33.22
C PRO A 175 22.19 -16.25 32.74
N PRO A 176 22.43 -15.45 31.69
CA PRO A 176 21.50 -14.41 31.25
C PRO A 176 20.13 -15.00 30.97
N THR A 177 19.13 -14.43 31.65
CA THR A 177 17.68 -14.59 31.45
C THR A 177 17.36 -14.85 29.98
N LYS A 178 16.68 -15.98 29.72
CA LYS A 178 16.24 -16.43 28.39
C LYS A 178 15.71 -15.27 27.56
N ALA A 179 16.52 -14.81 26.61
CA ALA A 179 16.13 -13.79 25.66
C ALA A 179 14.83 -14.21 24.98
N GLU A 180 13.81 -13.35 25.03
CA GLU A 180 12.58 -13.50 24.27
C GLU A 180 12.96 -13.83 22.82
N GLN A 181 12.60 -15.02 22.36
CA GLN A 181 12.83 -15.41 20.98
C GLN A 181 11.95 -14.55 20.08
N LYS A 182 12.49 -13.41 19.64
CA LYS A 182 11.86 -12.52 18.66
C LYS A 182 11.48 -13.37 17.45
N THR A 183 10.17 -13.49 17.21
CA THR A 183 9.66 -14.27 16.09
C THR A 183 10.09 -13.61 14.79
N LYS A 184 10.93 -14.31 14.01
CA LYS A 184 11.33 -13.83 12.69
C LYS A 184 10.10 -13.76 11.78
N ALA A 185 9.88 -12.60 11.17
CA ALA A 185 8.83 -12.43 10.17
C ALA A 185 9.06 -13.39 8.99
N THR A 186 7.98 -13.99 8.48
CA THR A 186 8.07 -14.84 7.30
C THR A 186 8.34 -14.00 6.04
N ASN A 187 9.01 -14.60 5.07
CA ASN A 187 9.17 -14.05 3.72
C ASN A 187 8.04 -14.48 2.76
N LEU A 188 7.02 -15.16 3.29
CA LEU A 188 5.79 -15.52 2.59
C LEU A 188 4.79 -14.37 2.60
N SER A 189 4.04 -14.21 1.52
CA SER A 189 2.86 -13.36 1.42
C SER A 189 1.75 -14.15 0.74
N ALA A 190 0.56 -14.17 1.32
CA ALA A 190 -0.59 -14.86 0.76
C ALA A 190 -1.65 -13.85 0.33
N LEU A 191 -2.34 -14.13 -0.77
CA LEU A 191 -3.42 -13.34 -1.34
C LEU A 191 -4.59 -14.26 -1.64
N TYR A 192 -5.79 -13.83 -1.24
CA TYR A 192 -7.03 -14.48 -1.60
C TYR A 192 -8.03 -13.43 -2.08
N ILE A 193 -8.63 -13.63 -3.25
CA ILE A 193 -9.63 -12.73 -3.83
C ILE A 193 -10.89 -13.56 -4.10
N HIS A 194 -11.95 -13.21 -3.37
CA HIS A 194 -13.28 -13.74 -3.62
C HIS A 194 -14.00 -12.84 -4.62
N HIS A 195 -14.60 -13.43 -5.66
CA HIS A 195 -15.45 -12.71 -6.61
C HIS A 195 -16.92 -12.91 -6.23
N PRO A 196 -17.79 -11.89 -6.30
CA PRO A 196 -19.22 -12.09 -6.14
C PRO A 196 -19.70 -13.08 -7.20
N ARG A 197 -20.29 -14.20 -6.76
CA ARG A 197 -20.76 -15.25 -7.67
C ARG A 197 -21.84 -14.68 -8.58
N SER A 198 -21.61 -14.67 -9.89
CA SER A 198 -22.73 -14.75 -10.82
C SER A 198 -23.45 -16.08 -10.59
N PRO A 199 -24.78 -16.16 -10.74
CA PRO A 199 -25.47 -17.45 -10.77
C PRO A 199 -24.74 -18.36 -11.77
N PRO A 200 -24.49 -19.63 -11.44
CA PRO A 200 -23.85 -20.55 -12.37
C PRO A 200 -24.61 -20.52 -13.68
N HIS A 201 -23.94 -20.10 -14.76
CA HIS A 201 -24.53 -20.21 -16.08
C HIS A 201 -24.54 -21.70 -16.42
N PRO A 202 -25.69 -22.31 -16.77
CA PRO A 202 -25.83 -23.77 -16.91
C PRO A 202 -24.88 -24.40 -17.93
N ASN A 203 -24.29 -23.59 -18.83
CA ASN A 203 -23.35 -24.02 -19.86
C ASN A 203 -21.88 -23.63 -19.59
N ASP A 204 -21.56 -23.03 -18.44
CA ASP A 204 -20.19 -22.65 -18.10
C ASP A 204 -19.81 -23.12 -16.68
N PRO A 205 -19.31 -24.37 -16.53
CA PRO A 205 -18.82 -24.88 -15.26
C PRO A 205 -17.56 -24.16 -14.75
N THR A 206 -17.00 -23.20 -15.50
CA THR A 206 -15.82 -22.42 -15.10
C THR A 206 -16.17 -21.13 -14.35
N THR A 207 -17.43 -20.93 -13.93
CA THR A 207 -17.85 -19.80 -13.09
C THR A 207 -16.97 -19.63 -11.84
N SER A 208 -15.92 -18.83 -12.03
CA SER A 208 -15.11 -18.07 -11.09
C SER A 208 -14.72 -18.79 -9.79
N ASN A 209 -13.77 -19.71 -9.88
CA ASN A 209 -13.03 -20.12 -8.69
C ASN A 209 -12.36 -18.90 -8.03
N PRO A 210 -12.38 -18.78 -6.69
CA PRO A 210 -11.69 -17.71 -6.00
C PRO A 210 -10.19 -17.77 -6.31
N VAL A 211 -9.55 -16.60 -6.43
CA VAL A 211 -8.11 -16.55 -6.69
C VAL A 211 -7.37 -16.70 -5.37
N SER A 212 -6.44 -17.66 -5.31
CA SER A 212 -5.54 -17.86 -4.17
C SER A 212 -4.10 -17.92 -4.66
N GLU A 213 -3.22 -17.10 -4.08
CA GLU A 213 -1.82 -16.97 -4.48
C GLU A 213 -0.91 -16.92 -3.25
N THR A 214 0.22 -17.63 -3.31
CA THR A 214 1.29 -17.57 -2.31
C THR A 214 2.60 -17.13 -2.95
N LEU A 215 3.13 -16.01 -2.47
CA LEU A 215 4.36 -15.39 -2.89
C LEU A 215 5.47 -15.67 -1.86
N LEU A 216 6.65 -16.08 -2.34
CA LEU A 216 7.88 -16.19 -1.59
C LEU A 216 8.84 -15.08 -2.06
N ASN A 217 9.28 -14.19 -1.16
CA ASN A 217 10.12 -13.04 -1.52
C ASN A 217 9.51 -12.13 -2.62
N GLY A 218 8.18 -12.10 -2.74
CA GLY A 218 7.48 -11.28 -3.75
C GLY A 218 7.34 -11.92 -5.14
N VAL A 219 7.74 -13.18 -5.32
CA VAL A 219 7.50 -13.98 -6.53
C VAL A 219 6.72 -15.25 -6.19
N HIS A 220 6.01 -15.81 -7.16
CA HIS A 220 5.27 -17.06 -6.96
C HIS A 220 6.19 -18.16 -6.43
N GLN A 221 5.67 -18.97 -5.50
CA GLN A 221 6.42 -20.10 -4.94
C GLN A 221 6.95 -21.01 -6.08
N GLY A 222 8.24 -21.32 -6.06
CA GLY A 222 8.91 -22.11 -7.11
C GLY A 222 9.55 -21.28 -8.24
N HIS A 223 9.56 -19.95 -8.13
CA HIS A 223 10.17 -19.06 -9.14
C HIS A 223 11.22 -18.13 -8.55
N THR A 224 12.19 -17.72 -9.38
CA THR A 224 13.24 -16.77 -9.01
C THR A 224 12.89 -15.35 -9.46
N LEU A 225 13.25 -14.36 -8.64
CA LEU A 225 13.14 -12.91 -8.94
C LEU A 225 13.80 -12.52 -10.26
N THR A 226 14.81 -13.26 -10.69
CA THR A 226 15.60 -13.00 -11.90
C THR A 226 14.99 -13.57 -13.18
N SER A 227 13.84 -14.27 -13.12
CA SER A 227 13.18 -14.82 -14.31
C SER A 227 11.94 -13.99 -14.71
N PRO A 228 12.06 -13.02 -15.63
CA PRO A 228 10.96 -12.16 -16.05
C PRO A 228 10.01 -12.93 -16.97
N SER A 229 9.13 -13.75 -16.41
CA SER A 229 8.05 -14.38 -17.16
C SER A 229 6.69 -13.88 -16.66
N PRO A 230 5.82 -13.36 -17.55
CA PRO A 230 4.46 -12.95 -17.19
C PRO A 230 3.62 -14.07 -16.56
N LYS A 231 3.92 -15.33 -16.88
CA LYS A 231 3.27 -16.52 -16.29
C LYS A 231 3.58 -16.68 -14.79
N LYS A 232 4.65 -16.04 -14.31
CA LYS A 232 5.18 -16.14 -12.94
C LYS A 232 4.94 -14.89 -12.10
N ALA A 233 4.24 -13.89 -12.64
CA ALA A 233 3.94 -12.65 -11.96
C ALA A 233 2.63 -12.76 -11.17
N SER A 234 2.55 -12.07 -10.04
CA SER A 234 1.31 -12.00 -9.26
C SER A 234 0.14 -11.46 -10.07
N ILE A 235 -1.08 -11.93 -9.78
CA ILE A 235 -2.29 -11.40 -10.42
C ILE A 235 -2.49 -9.92 -10.12
N ILE A 236 -2.00 -9.44 -8.97
CA ILE A 236 -2.02 -8.02 -8.57
C ILE A 236 -0.74 -7.27 -8.95
N SER A 237 0.14 -7.88 -9.77
CA SER A 237 1.31 -7.17 -10.30
C SER A 237 0.89 -6.02 -11.20
N ARG A 238 1.74 -4.98 -11.29
CA ARG A 238 1.49 -3.81 -12.16
C ARG A 238 1.20 -4.21 -13.61
N PHE A 239 1.94 -5.21 -14.10
CA PHE A 239 1.78 -5.74 -15.45
C PHE A 239 0.39 -6.35 -15.67
N ARG A 240 -0.01 -7.30 -14.80
CA ARG A 240 -1.32 -7.97 -14.91
C ARG A 240 -2.49 -7.01 -14.73
N MET A 241 -2.38 -6.11 -13.75
CA MET A 241 -3.39 -5.07 -13.51
C MET A 241 -3.53 -4.15 -14.73
N LEU A 242 -2.43 -3.70 -15.33
CA LEU A 242 -2.45 -2.87 -16.54
C LEU A 242 -3.04 -3.61 -17.75
N GLN A 243 -2.69 -4.88 -17.96
CA GLN A 243 -3.28 -5.68 -19.03
C GLN A 243 -4.80 -5.76 -18.90
N LEU A 244 -5.30 -6.09 -17.71
CA LEU A 244 -6.74 -6.12 -17.43
C LEU A 244 -7.37 -4.73 -17.64
N GLY A 245 -6.73 -3.67 -17.16
CA GLY A 245 -7.20 -2.30 -17.34
C GLY A 245 -7.32 -1.90 -18.81
N ARG A 246 -6.35 -2.27 -19.66
CA ARG A 246 -6.39 -2.02 -21.11
C ARG A 246 -7.46 -2.83 -21.80
N GLN A 247 -7.63 -4.09 -21.43
CA GLN A 247 -8.69 -4.94 -21.98
C GLN A 247 -10.07 -4.32 -21.70
N LEU A 248 -10.33 -3.94 -20.46
CA LEU A 248 -11.58 -3.28 -20.06
C LEU A 248 -11.77 -1.95 -20.79
N ALA A 249 -10.73 -1.11 -20.88
CA ALA A 249 -10.80 0.15 -21.60
C ALA A 249 -11.12 -0.04 -23.10
N ARG A 250 -10.55 -1.05 -23.77
CA ARG A 250 -10.91 -1.39 -25.16
C ARG A 250 -12.36 -1.80 -25.29
N SER A 251 -12.84 -2.69 -24.42
CA SER A 251 -14.25 -3.11 -24.41
C SER A 251 -15.18 -1.91 -24.21
N LEU A 252 -14.85 -1.01 -23.30
CA LEU A 252 -15.65 0.19 -23.04
C LEU A 252 -15.62 1.19 -24.21
N LEU A 253 -14.48 1.35 -24.88
CA LEU A 253 -14.38 2.18 -26.10
C LEU A 253 -15.28 1.63 -27.21
N HIS A 254 -15.23 0.32 -27.47
CA HIS A 254 -16.11 -0.31 -28.49
C HIS A 254 -17.59 -0.16 -28.17
N LEU A 255 -17.98 -0.20 -26.89
CA LEU A 255 -19.36 0.02 -26.48
C LEU A 255 -19.81 1.49 -26.61
N SER A 256 -18.86 2.43 -26.62
CA SER A 256 -19.11 3.87 -26.71
C SER A 256 -19.26 4.36 -28.15
N ASP A 257 -18.86 3.56 -29.14
CA ASP A 257 -19.03 3.91 -30.55
C ASP A 257 -20.53 3.99 -30.90
N PRO A 258 -20.96 5.01 -31.66
CA PRO A 258 -22.33 5.10 -32.13
C PRO A 258 -22.65 3.86 -32.96
N PRO A 259 -23.88 3.31 -32.86
CA PRO A 259 -24.25 2.16 -33.68
C PRO A 259 -24.03 2.53 -35.15
N SER A 260 -23.32 1.67 -35.89
CA SER A 260 -23.32 1.77 -37.35
C SER A 260 -24.77 1.74 -37.80
N THR A 261 -25.18 2.68 -38.64
CA THR A 261 -26.56 2.94 -39.10
C THR A 261 -27.20 1.78 -39.89
N THR A 262 -26.61 0.59 -39.84
CA THR A 262 -27.02 -0.61 -40.57
C THR A 262 -27.88 -1.51 -39.69
N GLY A 263 -29.17 -1.15 -39.57
CA GLY A 263 -30.25 -2.05 -39.17
C GLY A 263 -30.49 -2.22 -37.66
N PRO A 264 -31.76 -2.49 -37.25
CA PRO A 264 -32.09 -2.77 -35.85
C PRO A 264 -31.66 -4.18 -35.48
N ASP A 265 -30.54 -4.31 -34.77
CA ASP A 265 -30.12 -5.58 -34.17
C ASP A 265 -30.88 -5.80 -32.85
N LEU A 266 -31.95 -6.62 -32.90
CA LEU A 266 -32.80 -6.98 -31.75
C LEU A 266 -32.07 -7.80 -30.67
N HIS A 267 -30.81 -8.19 -30.90
CA HIS A 267 -30.03 -9.02 -29.96
C HIS A 267 -28.87 -8.30 -29.29
N ALA A 268 -28.75 -6.98 -29.43
CA ALA A 268 -27.71 -6.22 -28.73
C ALA A 268 -27.87 -6.38 -27.20
N PRO A 269 -26.80 -6.75 -26.46
CA PRO A 269 -26.86 -6.88 -25.01
C PRO A 269 -27.32 -5.54 -24.40
N PRO A 270 -28.03 -5.55 -23.26
CA PRO A 270 -28.50 -4.33 -22.62
C PRO A 270 -27.30 -3.40 -22.44
N ARG A 271 -27.30 -2.29 -23.19
CA ARG A 271 -26.36 -1.21 -22.99
C ARG A 271 -26.53 -0.80 -21.54
N LEU A 272 -25.54 -1.13 -20.70
CA LEU A 272 -25.39 -0.49 -19.40
C LEU A 272 -25.60 1.00 -19.65
N LEU A 273 -26.45 1.64 -18.85
CA LEU A 273 -26.60 3.09 -18.78
C LEU A 273 -25.26 3.71 -18.35
N LEU A 274 -24.24 3.57 -19.20
CA LEU A 274 -23.17 4.53 -19.30
C LEU A 274 -23.88 5.77 -19.78
N GLY A 275 -24.24 6.66 -18.84
CA GLY A 275 -24.41 8.06 -19.19
C GLY A 275 -23.24 8.45 -20.08
N THR A 276 -23.51 9.28 -21.10
CA THR A 276 -22.50 9.71 -22.09
C THR A 276 -21.16 9.92 -21.40
N ALA A 277 -20.21 9.01 -21.66
CA ALA A 277 -18.92 9.09 -21.01
C ALA A 277 -18.34 10.46 -21.35
N ASP A 278 -17.99 11.23 -20.32
CA ASP A 278 -17.36 12.54 -20.49
C ASP A 278 -16.15 12.38 -21.43
N GLU A 279 -15.94 13.34 -22.32
CA GLU A 279 -14.78 13.38 -23.23
C GLU A 279 -13.46 13.17 -22.46
N ALA A 280 -13.37 13.65 -21.23
CA ALA A 280 -12.22 13.42 -20.35
C ALA A 280 -11.99 11.94 -20.02
N VAL A 281 -13.08 11.17 -19.81
CA VAL A 281 -13.05 9.73 -19.55
C VAL A 281 -12.63 8.97 -20.80
N LEU A 282 -13.22 9.30 -21.95
CA LEU A 282 -12.89 8.70 -23.24
C LEU A 282 -11.42 8.95 -23.62
N ALA A 283 -10.93 10.18 -23.42
CA ALA A 283 -9.53 10.52 -23.63
C ALA A 283 -8.60 9.72 -22.71
N GLY A 284 -9.00 9.50 -21.45
CA GLY A 284 -8.29 8.63 -20.51
C GLY A 284 -8.19 7.19 -21.00
N TRP A 285 -9.29 6.61 -21.49
CA TRP A 285 -9.31 5.24 -22.02
C TRP A 285 -8.46 5.11 -23.29
N LYS A 286 -8.60 6.06 -24.23
CA LYS A 286 -7.77 6.12 -25.45
C LYS A 286 -6.28 6.19 -25.09
N GLY A 287 -5.91 7.06 -24.15
CA GLY A 287 -4.53 7.18 -23.68
C GLY A 287 -4.01 5.91 -22.98
N LEU A 288 -4.83 5.27 -22.15
CA LEU A 288 -4.51 3.98 -21.51
C LEU A 288 -4.24 2.88 -22.54
N VAL A 289 -5.02 2.82 -23.60
CA VAL A 289 -4.87 1.84 -24.69
C VAL A 289 -3.69 2.17 -25.60
N ALA A 290 -3.42 3.44 -25.87
CA ALA A 290 -2.34 3.88 -26.78
C ALA A 290 -0.96 3.92 -26.12
N ALA A 291 -0.89 3.93 -24.79
CA ALA A 291 0.36 4.02 -24.04
C ALA A 291 1.34 2.89 -24.40
N ARG A 292 2.62 3.26 -24.50
CA ARG A 292 3.76 2.40 -24.81
C ARG A 292 4.53 1.98 -23.56
N THR A 293 4.42 2.76 -22.49
CA THR A 293 5.03 2.48 -21.19
C THR A 293 3.97 2.46 -20.08
N TYR A 294 4.29 1.85 -18.95
CA TYR A 294 3.43 1.90 -17.77
C TYR A 294 3.23 3.34 -17.26
N GLY A 295 4.29 4.15 -17.27
CA GLY A 295 4.27 5.55 -16.86
C GLY A 295 3.35 6.40 -17.74
N GLU A 296 3.40 6.23 -19.06
CA GLU A 296 2.46 6.88 -19.99
C GLU A 296 1.01 6.47 -19.68
N ALA A 297 0.77 5.17 -19.53
CA ALA A 297 -0.55 4.63 -19.25
C ALA A 297 -1.12 5.20 -17.95
N LYS A 298 -0.28 5.32 -16.92
CA LYS A 298 -0.62 5.86 -15.61
C LYS A 298 -0.85 7.37 -15.60
N ARG A 299 -0.35 8.11 -16.59
CA ARG A 299 -0.52 9.56 -16.71
C ARG A 299 -1.58 9.95 -17.75
N ALA A 300 -2.27 8.98 -18.33
CA ALA A 300 -3.18 9.19 -19.44
C ALA A 300 -4.46 9.94 -19.03
N GLY A 301 -4.69 11.12 -19.60
CA GLY A 301 -5.94 11.86 -19.43
C GLY A 301 -6.10 12.60 -18.11
N GLU A 302 -7.21 13.33 -17.99
CA GLU A 302 -7.42 14.32 -16.93
C GLU A 302 -7.61 13.70 -15.54
N ILE A 303 -8.23 12.52 -15.47
CA ILE A 303 -8.43 11.80 -14.19
C ILE A 303 -7.07 11.50 -13.52
N ALA A 304 -6.06 11.11 -14.30
CA ALA A 304 -4.71 10.87 -13.78
C ALA A 304 -4.08 12.16 -13.23
N LEU A 305 -4.31 13.28 -13.92
CA LEU A 305 -3.84 14.60 -13.49
C LEU A 305 -4.50 15.04 -12.18
N HIS A 306 -5.82 14.89 -12.05
CA HIS A 306 -6.54 15.15 -10.80
C HIS A 306 -6.01 14.30 -9.66
N ARG A 307 -5.83 12.99 -9.89
CA ARG A 307 -5.23 12.09 -8.91
C ARG A 307 -3.86 12.55 -8.45
N GLU A 308 -2.95 12.88 -9.38
CA GLU A 308 -1.59 13.26 -9.03
C GLU A 308 -1.53 14.65 -8.36
N ARG A 309 -2.46 15.57 -8.70
CA ARG A 309 -2.63 16.84 -7.97
C ARG A 309 -3.07 16.60 -6.52
N ALA A 310 -4.10 15.78 -6.30
CA ALA A 310 -4.57 15.42 -4.97
C ALA A 310 -3.45 14.77 -4.14
N LYS A 311 -2.75 13.79 -4.72
CA LYS A 311 -1.60 13.14 -4.08
C LYS A 311 -0.48 14.12 -3.78
N GLY A 312 -0.19 15.04 -4.70
CA GLY A 312 0.80 16.11 -4.51
C GLY A 312 0.50 16.97 -3.29
N LEU A 313 -0.75 17.44 -3.15
CA LEU A 313 -1.21 18.20 -1.99
C LEU A 313 -0.99 17.44 -0.67
N VAL A 314 -1.43 16.18 -0.62
CA VAL A 314 -1.26 15.34 0.58
C VAL A 314 0.21 15.13 0.93
N THR A 315 1.04 14.84 -0.06
CA THR A 315 2.47 14.61 0.18
C THR A 315 3.16 15.88 0.68
N ARG A 316 2.75 17.07 0.21
CA ARG A 316 3.26 18.34 0.75
C ARG A 316 2.89 18.53 2.21
N VAL A 317 1.64 18.26 2.59
CA VAL A 317 1.18 18.35 3.98
C VAL A 317 1.96 17.39 4.87
N LEU A 318 2.13 16.13 4.44
CA LEU A 318 2.90 15.13 5.21
C LEU A 318 4.37 15.55 5.39
N VAL A 319 5.00 16.12 4.36
CA VAL A 319 6.39 16.60 4.44
C VAL A 319 6.49 17.89 5.26
N ALA A 320 5.51 18.79 5.19
CA ALA A 320 5.50 20.04 5.96
C ALA A 320 5.22 19.79 7.45
N GLY A 321 4.29 18.89 7.79
CA GLY A 321 4.03 18.47 9.16
C GLY A 321 5.26 17.86 9.83
N ALA A 322 6.06 17.09 9.06
CA ALA A 322 7.35 16.59 9.52
C ALA A 322 8.34 17.70 9.92
N ARG A 323 8.28 18.86 9.25
CA ARG A 323 9.14 20.03 9.54
C ARG A 323 8.66 20.83 10.75
N ALA A 324 7.35 21.04 10.86
CA ALA A 324 6.78 21.89 11.91
C ALA A 324 6.84 21.26 13.32
N GLY A 325 6.80 19.93 13.41
CA GLY A 325 6.87 19.22 14.69
C GLY A 325 8.27 19.12 15.32
N HIS A 326 9.33 19.50 14.61
CA HIS A 326 10.71 19.40 15.07
C HIS A 326 11.40 20.76 14.99
N ALA A 327 11.69 21.38 16.14
CA ALA A 327 12.78 22.34 16.21
C ALA A 327 14.06 21.63 15.77
N ALA A 328 14.63 22.02 14.63
CA ALA A 328 15.97 21.64 14.17
C ALA A 328 16.22 20.23 13.56
N SER A 329 15.22 19.51 13.01
CA SER A 329 15.56 18.39 12.11
C SER A 329 15.73 18.86 10.67
N LYS A 330 16.99 19.00 10.22
CA LYS A 330 17.37 19.26 8.80
C LYS A 330 16.98 18.12 7.84
N HIS A 331 16.23 17.11 8.30
CA HIS A 331 16.00 15.84 7.62
C HIS A 331 14.52 15.50 7.41
N ALA A 332 13.63 16.50 7.34
CA ALA A 332 12.27 16.26 6.91
C ALA A 332 12.25 15.74 5.47
N GLY A 333 12.24 14.41 5.36
CA GLY A 333 12.47 13.67 4.13
C GLY A 333 11.53 14.11 3.03
N SER A 334 12.04 14.15 1.80
CA SER A 334 11.21 14.27 0.62
C SER A 334 10.25 13.07 0.52
N TRP A 335 9.22 13.17 -0.30
CA TRP A 335 8.42 12.01 -0.70
C TRP A 335 9.00 11.44 -2.00
N PRO A 336 10.03 10.55 -1.97
CA PRO A 336 10.65 10.12 -3.21
C PRO A 336 9.67 9.28 -4.02
N ARG A 337 9.56 9.63 -5.30
CA ARG A 337 8.86 8.84 -6.31
C ARG A 337 9.77 7.70 -6.77
N ASN A 338 9.17 6.64 -7.29
CA ASN A 338 9.90 5.51 -7.85
C ASN A 338 9.79 5.55 -9.37
N ASP A 339 10.24 6.66 -9.97
CA ASP A 339 9.98 6.96 -11.38
C ASP A 339 10.67 5.95 -12.31
N ALA A 340 11.87 5.46 -11.94
CA ALA A 340 12.62 4.45 -12.69
C ALA A 340 11.88 3.10 -12.87
N ASP A 341 10.85 2.84 -12.07
CA ASP A 341 10.05 1.60 -12.07
C ASP A 341 8.75 1.76 -12.90
N GLU A 342 8.60 2.87 -13.62
CA GLU A 342 7.42 3.17 -14.45
C GLU A 342 7.74 3.19 -15.97
N ASP A 343 9.00 3.21 -16.37
CA ASP A 343 9.40 3.40 -17.77
C ASP A 343 9.55 2.09 -18.58
N TRP A 344 9.14 0.95 -18.02
CA TRP A 344 9.20 -0.32 -18.74
C TRP A 344 8.20 -0.34 -19.90
N LYS A 345 8.67 -0.85 -21.05
CA LYS A 345 7.90 -0.95 -22.29
C LYS A 345 6.85 -2.04 -22.18
N LEU A 346 5.67 -1.75 -22.75
CA LEU A 346 4.60 -2.72 -22.86
C LEU A 346 4.90 -3.67 -24.03
N PRO A 347 4.70 -4.99 -23.88
CA PRO A 347 4.83 -5.92 -24.99
C PRO A 347 3.90 -5.49 -26.13
N SER A 348 4.42 -5.52 -27.35
CA SER A 348 3.61 -5.27 -28.54
C SER A 348 2.50 -6.32 -28.65
N GLU A 349 1.48 -6.05 -29.47
CA GLU A 349 0.44 -7.06 -29.76
C GLU A 349 1.06 -8.32 -30.41
N GLU A 350 2.12 -8.14 -31.21
CA GLU A 350 2.88 -9.22 -31.86
C GLU A 350 3.61 -10.12 -30.84
N ASP A 351 4.15 -9.54 -29.76
CA ASP A 351 4.82 -10.28 -28.69
C ASP A 351 3.86 -11.17 -27.88
N ARG A 352 2.54 -10.97 -28.00
CA ARG A 352 1.52 -11.75 -27.25
C ARG A 352 1.00 -12.96 -28.02
N SER A 353 1.20 -12.99 -29.34
CA SER A 353 0.84 -14.13 -30.21
C SER A 353 1.88 -15.25 -30.25
N ARG A 354 3.04 -15.05 -29.60
CA ARG A 354 4.09 -16.04 -29.41
C ARG A 354 4.07 -16.54 -27.96
#